data_AF-A0A061RI26-F1
#
_entry.id   AF-A0A061RI26-F1
#
_cell.length_a   1.000
_cell.length_b   1.000
_cell.length_c   1.000
_cell.angle_alpha   90.00
_cell.angle_beta   90.00
_cell.angle_gamma   90.00
#
_symmetry.space_group_name_H-M   'P 1'
#
loop_
_entity.id
_entity.type
_entity.pdbx_description
1 polymer ?
#
loop_
_entity_poly.entity_id
_entity_poly.type
_entity_poly.pdbx_seq_one_letter_code
_entity_poly.pdbx_strand_id
1 'polypeptide(L)'
;MISYRSLLPTFSSNVVEQSLHRIPGLTPIFAYWNDDYFLGREVQPEDFVMSIAGQRYALLFFTKGFIRFGDDNIEKARQWKNKWYATLFNTNGRLNDVFGQDKSRVHICHAPYMFFKDAFENIHSIWKDELNLTAQHKFRTWNDVLFPYLHHYYVKHEGASCCGFNFKERSFSRWTTDQFQFHVLKDNRTSNEEVFREIRTQRPSFYTLNDGFRHAQIGELQLRPFLLSMNEGFKASFELPAYVDPSLKRARSGGSGPPKRHFRPREQNSKGNRQPRKG
;
A
#
# COMPACT_ATOMS: atom_id res chain seq x y z
N MET A 1 26.06 2.71 -11.08
CA MET A 1 24.67 2.76 -10.56
C MET A 1 24.03 1.41 -10.82
N ILE A 2 23.30 0.87 -9.84
CA ILE A 2 22.51 -0.36 -10.03
C ILE A 2 21.35 -0.05 -10.99
N SER A 3 21.17 -0.89 -12.01
CA SER A 3 19.98 -0.83 -12.87
C SER A 3 18.87 -1.67 -12.24
N TYR A 4 17.86 -1.05 -11.64
CA TYR A 4 16.74 -1.78 -11.03
C TYR A 4 15.98 -2.66 -12.04
N ARG A 5 15.99 -2.30 -13.33
CA ARG A 5 15.37 -3.12 -14.38
C ARG A 5 16.07 -4.48 -14.54
N SER A 6 17.39 -4.56 -14.36
CA SER A 6 18.11 -5.84 -14.41
C SER A 6 17.89 -6.71 -13.16
N LEU A 7 17.23 -6.17 -12.13
CA LEU A 7 16.87 -6.88 -10.90
C LEU A 7 15.46 -7.45 -10.93
N LEU A 8 14.74 -7.38 -12.05
CA LEU A 8 13.43 -8.01 -12.23
C LEU A 8 13.55 -9.48 -12.68
N PRO A 9 12.53 -10.33 -12.44
CA PRO A 9 11.38 -10.09 -11.57
C PRO A 9 11.79 -10.04 -10.09
N THR A 10 10.94 -9.52 -9.20
CA THR A 10 11.07 -9.65 -7.74
C THR A 10 9.71 -10.02 -7.16
N PHE A 11 9.71 -10.76 -6.06
CA PHE A 11 8.55 -11.20 -5.30
C PHE A 11 8.62 -10.72 -3.85
N SER A 12 9.54 -9.80 -3.53
CA SER A 12 9.74 -9.25 -2.20
C SER A 12 9.03 -7.92 -2.04
N SER A 13 8.10 -7.82 -1.08
CA SER A 13 7.43 -6.56 -0.73
C SER A 13 8.45 -5.47 -0.40
N ASN A 14 9.53 -5.81 0.34
CA ASN A 14 10.59 -4.88 0.71
C ASN A 14 11.24 -4.20 -0.52
N VAL A 15 11.33 -4.91 -1.65
CA VAL A 15 11.90 -4.37 -2.90
C VAL A 15 10.90 -3.51 -3.66
N VAL A 16 9.63 -3.93 -3.69
CA VAL A 16 8.54 -3.19 -4.33
C VAL A 16 8.29 -1.87 -3.57
N GLU A 17 8.12 -1.96 -2.25
CA GLU A 17 7.76 -0.86 -1.36
C GLU A 17 8.82 0.25 -1.38
N GLN A 18 10.12 -0.09 -1.35
CA GLN A 18 11.18 0.93 -1.43
C GLN A 18 11.21 1.71 -2.76
N SER A 19 10.56 1.20 -3.80
CA SER A 19 10.55 1.79 -5.15
C SER A 19 9.28 2.59 -5.46
N LEU A 20 8.29 2.62 -4.57
CA LEU A 20 6.97 3.22 -4.83
C LEU A 20 7.05 4.70 -5.25
N HIS A 21 7.92 5.49 -4.62
CA HIS A 21 8.15 6.91 -4.92
C HIS A 21 8.49 7.20 -6.40
N ARG A 22 8.91 6.19 -7.17
CA ARG A 22 9.29 6.29 -8.59
C ARG A 22 8.10 6.19 -9.54
N ILE A 23 6.90 5.87 -9.04
CA ILE A 23 5.69 5.85 -9.87
C ILE A 23 5.40 7.28 -10.34
N PRO A 24 5.35 7.53 -11.66
CA PRO A 24 5.06 8.85 -12.19
C PRO A 24 3.67 9.34 -11.77
N GLY A 25 3.57 10.61 -11.40
CA GLY A 25 2.29 11.24 -11.03
C GLY A 25 1.87 11.04 -9.57
N LEU A 26 2.66 10.35 -8.73
CA LEU A 26 2.40 10.33 -7.29
C LEU A 26 2.51 11.73 -6.68
N THR A 27 1.56 12.03 -5.80
CA THR A 27 1.58 13.22 -4.95
C THR A 27 2.72 13.14 -3.93
N PRO A 28 3.16 14.28 -3.36
CA PRO A 28 4.20 14.29 -2.33
C PRO A 28 3.87 13.45 -1.09
N ILE A 29 2.57 13.30 -0.78
CA ILE A 29 2.05 12.40 0.26
C ILE A 29 1.05 11.48 -0.40
N PHE A 30 1.16 10.17 -0.18
CA PHE A 30 0.27 9.18 -0.78
C PHE A 30 0.01 8.01 0.19
N ALA A 31 -1.17 7.40 0.06
CA ALA A 31 -1.51 6.17 0.76
C ALA A 31 -1.08 4.96 -0.07
N TYR A 32 -0.46 3.98 0.55
CA TYR A 32 -0.15 2.69 -0.05
C TYR A 32 -1.03 1.60 0.56
N TRP A 33 -1.60 0.78 -0.32
CA TRP A 33 -2.42 -0.37 0.03
C TRP A 33 -1.76 -1.64 -0.46
N ASN A 34 -1.46 -2.55 0.45
CA ASN A 34 -0.94 -3.87 0.11
C ASN A 34 -2.08 -4.80 -0.35
N ASP A 35 -1.73 -5.96 -0.90
CA ASP A 35 -2.64 -6.96 -1.46
C ASP A 35 -3.59 -7.61 -0.44
N ASP A 36 -3.28 -7.51 0.87
CA ASP A 36 -4.07 -8.06 1.96
C ASP A 36 -4.91 -7.02 2.72
N TYR A 37 -4.96 -5.76 2.27
CA TYR A 37 -5.73 -4.68 2.92
C TYR A 37 -7.10 -4.49 2.29
N PHE A 38 -8.12 -4.39 3.14
CA PHE A 38 -9.50 -4.27 2.72
C PHE A 38 -10.25 -3.19 3.51
N LEU A 39 -11.33 -2.70 2.90
CA LEU A 39 -12.25 -1.73 3.48
C LEU A 39 -13.43 -2.45 4.12
N GLY A 40 -13.68 -2.19 5.40
CA GLY A 40 -14.87 -2.68 6.09
C GLY A 40 -16.02 -1.68 6.08
N ARG A 41 -15.79 -0.42 5.67
CA ARG A 41 -16.82 0.61 5.45
C ARG A 41 -16.31 1.67 4.49
N GLU A 42 -17.16 2.62 4.12
CA GLU A 42 -16.71 3.82 3.42
C GLU A 42 -15.66 4.55 4.25
N VAL A 43 -14.57 4.97 3.60
CA VAL A 43 -13.50 5.75 4.22
C VAL A 43 -13.37 7.09 3.52
N GLN A 44 -13.01 8.10 4.30
CA GLN A 44 -12.83 9.47 3.83
C GLN A 44 -11.35 9.87 3.94
N PRO A 45 -10.90 10.94 3.26
CA PRO A 45 -9.55 11.47 3.45
C PRO A 45 -9.19 11.71 4.92
N GLU A 46 -10.18 12.04 5.76
CA GLU A 46 -10.04 12.27 7.20
C GLU A 46 -9.62 11.02 7.99
N ASP A 47 -9.83 9.82 7.44
CA ASP A 47 -9.32 8.58 8.03
C ASP A 47 -7.80 8.45 7.89
N PHE A 48 -7.19 9.22 6.99
CA PHE A 48 -5.75 9.24 6.71
C PHE A 48 -5.08 10.56 7.05
N VAL A 49 -5.83 11.65 7.11
CA VAL A 49 -5.31 13.00 7.30
C VAL A 49 -6.17 13.75 8.31
N MET A 50 -5.56 14.33 9.32
CA MET A 50 -6.26 15.18 10.29
C MET A 50 -5.95 16.65 10.03
N SER A 51 -6.94 17.54 10.21
CA SER A 51 -6.75 18.98 10.18
C SER A 51 -6.77 19.56 11.60
N ILE A 52 -5.71 20.25 12.00
CA ILE A 52 -5.63 20.97 13.28
C ILE A 52 -5.22 22.41 12.97
N ALA A 53 -6.04 23.38 13.40
CA ALA A 53 -5.78 24.81 13.20
C ALA A 53 -5.43 25.19 11.74
N GLY A 54 -6.10 24.56 10.77
CA GLY A 54 -5.88 24.79 9.34
C GLY A 54 -4.68 24.07 8.73
N GLN A 55 -3.88 23.35 9.52
CA GLN A 55 -2.79 22.52 9.04
C GLN A 55 -3.20 21.05 8.94
N ARG A 56 -2.78 20.39 7.85
CA ARG A 56 -3.05 18.98 7.59
C ARG A 56 -1.89 18.10 8.05
N TYR A 57 -2.22 17.00 8.73
CA TYR A 57 -1.30 16.02 9.29
C TYR A 57 -1.64 14.63 8.75
N ALA A 58 -0.68 13.94 8.14
CA ALA A 58 -0.86 12.54 7.78
C ALA A 58 -0.90 11.67 9.05
N LEU A 59 -1.80 10.69 9.10
CA LEU A 59 -1.90 9.76 10.21
C LEU A 59 -0.95 8.58 9.97
N LEU A 60 -0.06 8.34 10.93
CA LEU A 60 0.80 7.16 10.96
C LEU A 60 0.27 6.20 12.02
N PHE A 61 -0.06 4.98 11.59
CA PHE A 61 -0.70 3.99 12.46
C PHE A 61 0.33 3.09 13.14
N PHE A 62 0.31 3.08 14.47
CA PHE A 62 1.21 2.27 15.29
C PHE A 62 0.43 1.35 16.22
N THR A 63 1.05 0.23 16.57
CA THR A 63 0.58 -0.61 17.68
C THR A 63 1.15 -0.09 18.99
N LYS A 64 0.58 -0.48 20.14
CA LYS A 64 1.25 -0.32 21.45
C LYS A 64 2.17 -1.51 21.80
N GLY A 65 2.36 -2.46 20.88
CA GLY A 65 3.21 -3.63 21.09
C GLY A 65 4.68 -3.28 20.84
N PHE A 66 5.51 -3.43 21.87
CA PHE A 66 6.95 -3.22 21.77
C PHE A 66 7.63 -4.27 20.89
N ILE A 67 8.62 -3.84 20.13
CA ILE A 67 9.57 -4.75 19.50
C ILE A 67 10.47 -5.30 20.61
N ARG A 68 10.65 -6.63 20.66
CA ARG A 68 11.45 -7.26 21.72
C ARG A 68 12.88 -6.71 21.70
N PHE A 69 13.34 -6.26 22.86
CA PHE A 69 14.66 -5.68 23.06
C PHE A 69 15.79 -6.71 22.84
N GLY A 70 16.90 -6.27 22.22
CA GLY A 70 18.11 -7.10 22.01
C GLY A 70 18.10 -7.95 20.73
N ASP A 71 17.12 -7.71 19.86
CA ASP A 71 16.97 -8.38 18.57
C ASP A 71 17.45 -7.53 17.38
N ASP A 72 18.07 -6.36 17.58
CA ASP A 72 18.75 -5.57 16.54
C ASP A 72 20.11 -6.14 16.09
N ASN A 73 20.49 -7.30 16.63
CA ASN A 73 21.73 -7.97 16.29
C ASN A 73 21.61 -8.73 14.95
N ILE A 74 22.35 -8.28 13.95
CA ILE A 74 22.45 -8.86 12.60
C ILE A 74 22.77 -10.36 12.62
N GLU A 75 23.69 -10.81 13.49
CA GLU A 75 24.05 -12.23 13.61
C GLU A 75 22.90 -13.06 14.19
N LYS A 76 22.13 -12.48 15.13
CA LYS A 76 20.89 -13.11 15.57
C LYS A 76 19.88 -13.13 14.43
N ALA A 77 19.61 -11.99 13.77
CA ALA A 77 18.68 -11.83 12.64
C ALA A 77 18.87 -12.92 11.58
N ARG A 78 20.13 -13.23 11.25
CA ARG A 78 20.51 -14.29 10.31
C ARG A 78 19.97 -15.68 10.68
N GLN A 79 19.92 -15.99 11.98
CA GLN A 79 19.48 -17.27 12.51
C GLN A 79 17.95 -17.37 12.69
N TRP A 80 17.22 -16.25 12.57
CA TRP A 80 15.76 -16.28 12.71
C TRP A 80 15.12 -17.06 11.55
N LYS A 81 14.26 -18.01 11.93
CA LYS A 81 13.47 -18.81 10.99
C LYS A 81 12.44 -17.95 10.26
N ASN A 82 11.81 -17.01 10.99
CA ASN A 82 10.86 -16.08 10.39
C ASN A 82 11.60 -14.89 9.77
N LYS A 83 11.64 -14.85 8.44
CA LYS A 83 12.35 -13.81 7.68
C LYS A 83 11.74 -12.41 7.82
N TRP A 84 10.44 -12.31 8.14
CA TRP A 84 9.81 -11.01 8.41
C TRP A 84 10.36 -10.41 9.70
N TYR A 85 10.43 -11.19 10.79
CA TYR A 85 11.04 -10.71 12.05
C TYR A 85 12.52 -10.36 11.85
N ALA A 86 13.27 -11.18 11.12
CA ALA A 86 14.67 -10.88 10.79
C ALA A 86 14.84 -9.53 10.08
N THR A 87 13.97 -9.25 9.10
CA THR A 87 13.97 -7.97 8.37
C THR A 87 13.66 -6.79 9.31
N LEU A 88 12.62 -6.92 10.14
CA LEU A 88 12.24 -5.89 11.12
C LEU A 88 13.40 -5.55 12.05
N PHE A 89 14.06 -6.58 12.55
CA PHE A 89 15.19 -6.50 13.46
C PHE A 89 16.43 -5.88 12.83
N ASN A 90 16.81 -6.32 11.62
CA ASN A 90 17.85 -5.68 10.84
C ASN A 90 17.55 -4.19 10.65
N THR A 91 16.32 -3.85 10.27
CA THR A 91 15.88 -2.46 10.07
C THR A 91 15.95 -1.63 11.34
N ASN A 92 15.57 -2.20 12.48
CA ASN A 92 15.66 -1.53 13.78
C ASN A 92 17.13 -1.24 14.15
N GLY A 93 18.05 -2.17 13.85
CA GLY A 93 19.49 -1.93 13.96
C GLY A 93 19.96 -0.76 13.10
N ARG A 94 19.51 -0.70 11.83
CA ARG A 94 19.86 0.42 10.93
C ARG A 94 19.34 1.78 11.38
N LEU A 95 18.17 1.81 12.00
CA LEU A 95 17.67 3.02 12.65
C LEU A 95 18.50 3.37 13.89
N ASN A 96 18.96 2.39 14.67
CA ASN A 96 19.81 2.63 15.83
C ASN A 96 21.20 3.16 15.44
N ASP A 97 21.75 2.70 14.32
CA ASP A 97 23.05 3.17 13.80
C ASP A 97 23.03 4.68 13.48
N VAL A 98 21.87 5.21 13.05
CA VAL A 98 21.72 6.62 12.64
C VAL A 98 21.18 7.50 13.75
N PHE A 99 20.12 7.06 14.45
CA PHE A 99 19.39 7.88 15.43
C PHE A 99 19.69 7.55 16.89
N GLY A 100 20.60 6.60 17.13
CA GLY A 100 20.86 6.07 18.45
C GLY A 100 19.81 5.06 18.90
N GLN A 101 20.11 4.40 20.02
CA GLN A 101 19.30 3.33 20.58
C GLN A 101 17.96 3.84 21.10
N ASP A 102 16.86 3.33 20.54
CA ASP A 102 15.50 3.62 20.99
C ASP A 102 14.76 2.33 21.37
N LYS A 103 14.50 2.16 22.67
CA LYS A 103 13.80 1.00 23.23
C LYS A 103 12.28 1.16 23.22
N SER A 104 11.77 2.33 22.84
CA SER A 104 10.35 2.64 22.82
C SER A 104 9.68 2.27 21.49
N ARG A 105 10.47 1.86 20.47
CA ARG A 105 9.92 1.51 19.16
C ARG A 105 8.94 0.33 19.23
N VAL A 106 7.78 0.55 18.66
CA VAL A 106 6.66 -0.37 18.52
C VAL A 106 6.46 -0.77 17.05
N HIS A 107 5.67 -1.81 16.80
CA HIS A 107 5.29 -2.15 15.43
C HIS A 107 4.39 -1.07 14.83
N ILE A 108 4.53 -0.81 13.52
CA ILE A 108 3.51 -0.12 12.75
C ILE A 108 2.32 -1.07 12.52
N CYS A 109 1.11 -0.53 12.44
CA CYS A 109 -0.06 -1.35 12.10
C CYS A 109 0.07 -1.84 10.66
N HIS A 110 -0.20 -3.12 10.40
CA HIS A 110 -0.28 -3.68 9.04
C HIS A 110 -1.61 -3.27 8.39
N ALA A 111 -1.73 -1.96 8.18
CA ALA A 111 -2.86 -1.20 7.63
C ALA A 111 -2.32 -0.31 6.50
N PRO A 112 -3.16 0.44 5.76
CA PRO A 112 -2.66 1.29 4.70
C PRO A 112 -1.65 2.31 5.24
N TYR A 113 -0.51 2.38 4.57
CA TYR A 113 0.63 3.20 4.99
C TYR A 113 0.57 4.57 4.36
N MET A 114 0.80 5.61 5.15
CA MET A 114 0.96 6.98 4.64
C MET A 114 2.43 7.26 4.39
N PHE A 115 2.75 7.49 3.12
CA PHE A 115 4.11 7.71 2.65
C PHE A 115 4.34 9.18 2.26
N PHE A 116 5.49 9.70 2.67
CA PHE A 116 6.04 10.99 2.25
C PHE A 116 7.12 10.74 1.22
N LYS A 117 6.97 11.26 0.00
CA LYS A 117 7.89 11.05 -1.12
C LYS A 117 9.29 11.55 -0.82
N ASP A 118 9.43 12.74 -0.24
CA ASP A 118 10.74 13.33 0.08
C ASP A 118 11.52 12.49 1.12
N ALA A 119 10.81 11.80 2.01
CA ALA A 119 11.45 10.87 2.93
C ALA A 119 12.06 9.67 2.19
N PHE A 120 11.51 9.21 1.05
CA PHE A 120 12.15 8.13 0.28
C PHE A 120 13.52 8.55 -0.23
N GLU A 121 13.64 9.73 -0.83
CA GLU A 121 14.91 10.21 -1.39
C GLU A 121 15.98 10.30 -0.30
N ASN A 122 15.64 10.85 0.85
CA ASN A 122 16.55 10.95 1.99
C ASN A 122 16.93 9.56 2.54
N ILE A 123 15.96 8.66 2.68
CA ILE A 123 16.19 7.27 3.11
C ILE A 123 17.12 6.53 2.13
N HIS A 124 16.91 6.68 0.83
CA HIS A 124 17.77 6.10 -0.21
C HIS A 124 19.18 6.72 -0.23
N SER A 125 19.35 7.95 0.28
CA SER A 125 20.66 8.55 0.48
C SER A 125 21.37 8.01 1.73
N ILE A 126 20.65 7.84 2.84
CA ILE A 126 21.23 7.44 4.14
C ILE A 126 21.54 5.93 4.17
N TRP A 127 20.58 5.08 3.77
CA TRP A 127 20.70 3.61 3.79
C TRP A 127 20.91 3.04 2.39
N LYS A 128 21.66 3.76 1.56
CA LYS A 128 21.88 3.42 0.14
C LYS A 128 22.36 1.99 -0.05
N ASP A 129 23.33 1.55 0.74
CA ASP A 129 23.96 0.25 0.58
C ASP A 129 23.04 -0.89 1.02
N GLU A 130 22.33 -0.73 2.14
CA GLU A 130 21.34 -1.69 2.63
C GLU A 130 20.15 -1.84 1.67
N LEU A 131 19.67 -0.73 1.11
CA LEU A 131 18.56 -0.73 0.17
C LEU A 131 18.95 -1.30 -1.20
N ASN A 132 20.18 -1.02 -1.65
CA ASN A 132 20.77 -1.64 -2.84
C ASN A 132 20.97 -3.15 -2.67
N LEU A 133 21.35 -3.61 -1.47
CA LEU A 133 21.43 -5.03 -1.16
C LEU A 133 20.04 -5.67 -1.17
N THR A 134 19.08 -5.06 -0.46
CA THR A 134 17.68 -5.49 -0.44
C THR A 134 17.11 -5.60 -1.86
N ALA A 135 17.40 -4.64 -2.73
CA ALA A 135 16.91 -4.61 -4.11
C ALA A 135 17.33 -5.82 -4.96
N GLN A 136 18.43 -6.48 -4.61
CA GLN A 136 18.94 -7.65 -5.35
C GLN A 136 18.16 -8.93 -5.01
N HIS A 137 17.40 -8.93 -3.91
CA HIS A 137 16.71 -10.12 -3.45
C HIS A 137 15.38 -10.35 -4.18
N LYS A 138 15.21 -11.58 -4.67
CA LYS A 138 13.99 -12.04 -5.37
C LYS A 138 12.88 -12.42 -4.38
N PHE A 139 13.27 -12.97 -3.24
CA PHE A 139 12.41 -13.31 -2.12
C PHE A 139 12.99 -12.68 -0.85
N ARG A 140 12.14 -12.43 0.14
CA ARG A 140 12.56 -11.79 1.40
C ARG A 140 13.70 -12.57 2.05
N THR A 141 14.74 -11.85 2.44
CA THR A 141 15.87 -12.41 3.20
C THR A 141 16.00 -11.77 4.58
N TRP A 142 16.95 -12.23 5.37
CA TRP A 142 17.09 -11.82 6.77
C TRP A 142 17.73 -10.43 6.93
N ASN A 143 18.52 -9.99 5.94
CA ASN A 143 19.21 -8.70 5.91
C ASN A 143 18.53 -7.69 4.97
N ASP A 144 17.30 -7.97 4.55
CA ASP A 144 16.46 -6.99 3.91
C ASP A 144 16.14 -5.83 4.87
N VAL A 145 15.80 -4.69 4.30
CA VAL A 145 15.21 -3.55 5.01
C VAL A 145 13.68 -3.59 4.87
N LEU A 146 12.97 -3.52 6.00
CA LEU A 146 11.52 -3.43 6.07
C LEU A 146 11.14 -1.97 5.80
N PHE A 147 10.98 -1.64 4.52
CA PHE A 147 10.90 -0.26 4.08
C PHE A 147 9.76 0.56 4.73
N PRO A 148 8.51 0.04 4.86
CA PRO A 148 7.45 0.80 5.53
C PRO A 148 7.82 1.18 6.97
N TYR A 149 8.45 0.26 7.68
CA TYR A 149 8.92 0.48 9.05
C TYR A 149 10.05 1.51 9.11
N LEU A 150 11.07 1.37 8.25
CA LEU A 150 12.16 2.34 8.15
C LEU A 150 11.63 3.75 7.88
N HIS A 151 10.70 3.86 6.92
CA HIS A 151 10.10 5.12 6.54
C HIS A 151 9.34 5.79 7.67
N HIS A 152 8.45 5.08 8.36
CA HIS A 152 7.63 5.69 9.41
C HIS A 152 8.48 6.16 10.59
N TYR A 153 9.55 5.44 10.93
CA TYR A 153 10.49 5.90 11.96
C TYR A 153 11.41 7.02 11.51
N TYR A 154 11.86 7.01 10.24
CA TYR A 154 12.58 8.14 9.67
C TYR A 154 11.73 9.43 9.75
N VAL A 155 10.46 9.37 9.34
CA VAL A 155 9.53 10.50 9.45
C VAL A 155 9.34 10.93 10.90
N LYS A 156 9.25 9.98 11.83
CA LYS A 156 9.13 10.29 13.26
C LYS A 156 10.34 11.06 13.81
N HIS A 157 11.56 10.69 13.41
CA HIS A 157 12.79 11.35 13.85
C HIS A 157 13.01 12.70 13.16
N GLU A 158 12.88 12.75 11.83
CA GLU A 158 13.23 13.93 11.02
C GLU A 158 12.09 14.93 10.88
N GLY A 159 10.84 14.46 10.90
CA GLY A 159 9.65 15.31 10.87
C GLY A 159 9.55 16.23 12.08
N ALA A 160 10.05 15.77 13.23
CA ALA A 160 10.14 16.58 14.45
C ALA A 160 11.28 17.63 14.39
N SER A 161 12.26 17.47 13.49
CA SER A 161 13.56 18.12 13.60
C SER A 161 13.88 19.09 12.45
N CYS A 162 13.48 18.81 11.21
CA CYS A 162 13.94 19.59 10.04
C CYS A 162 12.98 19.67 8.86
N CYS A 163 12.18 18.63 8.64
CA CYS A 163 11.88 18.24 7.26
C CYS A 163 10.42 18.45 6.85
N GLY A 164 9.66 19.23 7.62
CA GLY A 164 8.32 19.70 7.27
C GLY A 164 7.25 18.60 7.16
N PHE A 165 7.53 17.39 7.66
CA PHE A 165 6.57 16.30 7.67
C PHE A 165 5.52 16.55 8.76
N ASN A 166 4.36 17.06 8.36
CA ASN A 166 3.23 17.17 9.27
C ASN A 166 2.56 15.81 9.42
N PHE A 167 2.80 15.13 10.54
CA PHE A 167 2.19 13.84 10.86
C PHE A 167 1.65 13.78 12.28
N LYS A 168 0.73 12.85 12.53
CA LYS A 168 0.27 12.48 13.87
C LYS A 168 0.26 10.97 14.02
N GLU A 169 0.77 10.50 15.15
CA GLU A 169 0.71 9.09 15.51
C GLU A 169 -0.70 8.75 16.00
N ARG A 170 -1.24 7.65 15.46
CA ARG A 170 -2.47 7.03 15.96
C ARG A 170 -2.14 5.62 16.41
N SER A 171 -2.12 5.43 17.72
CA SER A 171 -1.66 4.18 18.34
C SER A 171 -2.82 3.32 18.84
N PHE A 172 -2.81 2.03 18.49
CA PHE A 172 -3.83 1.07 18.92
C PHE A 172 -3.27 0.10 19.95
N SER A 173 -4.00 -0.07 21.06
CA SER A 173 -3.61 -1.01 22.13
C SER A 173 -3.84 -2.47 21.77
N ARG A 174 -4.57 -2.74 20.68
CA ARG A 174 -4.96 -4.06 20.22
C ARG A 174 -4.72 -4.16 18.71
N TRP A 175 -4.48 -5.37 18.24
CA TRP A 175 -4.43 -5.69 16.81
C TRP A 175 -5.81 -5.59 16.13
N THR A 176 -6.88 -5.49 16.92
CA THR A 176 -8.26 -5.33 16.46
C THR A 176 -8.98 -4.22 17.23
N THR A 177 -9.52 -3.26 16.48
CA THR A 177 -10.34 -2.13 16.92
C THR A 177 -11.43 -1.83 15.88
N ASP A 178 -12.28 -0.84 16.15
CA ASP A 178 -13.27 -0.31 15.22
C ASP A 178 -12.65 0.38 13.99
N GLN A 179 -11.45 0.94 14.11
CA GLN A 179 -10.75 1.50 12.97
C GLN A 179 -9.90 0.49 12.20
N PHE A 180 -9.17 -0.39 12.89
CA PHE A 180 -8.18 -1.27 12.29
C PHE A 180 -8.31 -2.69 12.83
N GLN A 181 -8.30 -3.69 11.96
CA GLN A 181 -8.19 -5.09 12.36
C GLN A 181 -7.11 -5.84 11.58
N PHE A 182 -6.29 -6.63 12.26
CA PHE A 182 -5.33 -7.53 11.63
C PHE A 182 -5.62 -8.97 12.04
N HIS A 183 -5.84 -9.82 11.04
CA HIS A 183 -6.13 -11.23 11.22
C HIS A 183 -5.23 -12.08 10.34
N VAL A 184 -4.74 -13.19 10.89
CA VAL A 184 -4.04 -14.23 10.14
C VAL A 184 -4.96 -15.43 10.00
N LEU A 185 -5.45 -15.67 8.79
CA LEU A 185 -6.31 -16.80 8.49
C LEU A 185 -5.50 -18.11 8.46
N LYS A 186 -6.12 -19.22 8.82
CA LYS A 186 -5.45 -20.54 8.87
C LYS A 186 -6.31 -21.61 8.23
N ASP A 187 -5.80 -22.83 8.12
CA ASP A 187 -6.57 -24.02 7.72
C ASP A 187 -7.57 -24.46 8.81
N ASN A 188 -8.37 -23.53 9.36
CA ASN A 188 -9.38 -23.76 10.38
C ASN A 188 -10.63 -22.94 10.08
N ARG A 189 -11.67 -23.61 9.58
CA ARG A 189 -12.94 -22.99 9.19
C ARG A 189 -13.64 -22.28 10.34
N THR A 190 -13.72 -22.90 11.52
CA THR A 190 -14.44 -22.33 12.66
C THR A 190 -13.80 -21.03 13.13
N SER A 191 -12.48 -21.02 13.26
CA SER A 191 -11.72 -19.83 13.67
C SER A 191 -11.78 -18.71 12.61
N ASN A 192 -11.73 -19.05 11.32
CA ASN A 192 -11.87 -18.05 10.26
C ASN A 192 -13.29 -17.46 10.22
N GLU A 193 -14.33 -18.27 10.43
CA GLU A 193 -15.72 -17.76 10.45
C GLU A 193 -15.99 -16.83 11.64
N GLU A 194 -15.30 -17.05 12.78
CA GLU A 194 -15.29 -16.09 13.89
C GLU A 194 -14.75 -14.73 13.48
N VAL A 195 -13.59 -14.71 12.80
CA VAL A 195 -12.99 -13.50 12.25
C VAL A 195 -13.94 -12.82 11.26
N PHE A 196 -14.52 -13.58 10.33
CA PHE A 196 -15.44 -13.04 9.33
C PHE A 196 -16.69 -12.43 9.95
N ARG A 197 -17.29 -13.10 10.94
CA ARG A 197 -18.43 -12.57 11.68
C ARG A 197 -18.05 -11.31 12.46
N GLU A 198 -16.87 -11.25 13.07
CA GLU A 198 -16.39 -10.05 13.75
C GLU A 198 -16.30 -8.87 12.78
N ILE A 199 -15.66 -9.05 11.62
CA ILE A 199 -15.51 -8.02 10.61
C ILE A 199 -16.88 -7.56 10.07
N ARG A 200 -17.79 -8.49 9.78
CA ARG A 200 -19.17 -8.16 9.33
C ARG A 200 -19.93 -7.34 10.36
N THR A 201 -19.73 -7.63 11.65
CA THR A 201 -20.44 -6.96 12.74
C THR A 201 -19.85 -5.59 13.03
N GLN A 202 -18.52 -5.49 13.12
CA GLN A 202 -17.85 -4.25 13.52
C GLN A 202 -17.68 -3.28 12.34
N ARG A 203 -17.60 -3.78 11.10
CA ARG A 203 -17.36 -3.00 9.87
C ARG A 203 -16.22 -1.98 10.08
N PRO A 204 -14.99 -2.46 10.36
CA PRO A 204 -13.88 -1.58 10.66
C PRO A 204 -13.52 -0.70 9.46
N SER A 205 -12.82 0.42 9.67
CA SER A 205 -12.37 1.24 8.52
C SER A 205 -11.45 0.42 7.62
N PHE A 206 -10.46 -0.22 8.24
CA PHE A 206 -9.47 -1.06 7.58
C PHE A 206 -9.44 -2.43 8.25
N TYR A 207 -9.37 -3.48 7.46
CA TYR A 207 -9.01 -4.79 7.98
C TYR A 207 -8.03 -5.49 7.04
N THR A 208 -7.20 -6.34 7.64
CA THR A 208 -6.16 -7.06 6.94
C THR A 208 -6.32 -8.54 7.17
N LEU A 209 -6.29 -9.31 6.08
CA LEU A 209 -6.45 -10.76 6.09
C LEU A 209 -5.19 -11.42 5.52
N ASN A 210 -4.23 -11.70 6.40
CA ASN A 210 -3.00 -12.36 5.99
C ASN A 210 -3.23 -13.87 5.82
N ASP A 211 -2.74 -14.45 4.72
CA ASP A 211 -3.03 -15.83 4.33
C ASP A 211 -2.06 -16.83 4.98
N GLY A 212 -2.37 -17.25 6.20
CA GLY A 212 -1.70 -18.42 6.81
C GLY A 212 -2.22 -19.77 6.30
N PHE A 213 -2.85 -19.81 5.11
CA PHE A 213 -3.37 -21.03 4.51
C PHE A 213 -2.23 -21.91 3.99
N ARG A 214 -2.34 -23.23 4.17
CA ARG A 214 -1.40 -24.17 3.52
C ARG A 214 -1.84 -24.56 2.11
N HIS A 215 -3.14 -24.39 1.81
CA HIS A 215 -3.75 -24.80 0.56
C HIS A 215 -4.61 -23.66 -0.01
N ALA A 216 -4.31 -23.22 -1.24
CA ALA A 216 -5.01 -22.10 -1.89
C ALA A 216 -6.52 -22.36 -2.05
N GLN A 217 -6.93 -23.63 -2.18
CA GLN A 217 -8.34 -24.02 -2.28
C GLN A 217 -9.14 -23.64 -1.03
N ILE A 218 -8.51 -23.61 0.15
CA ILE A 218 -9.16 -23.20 1.39
C ILE A 218 -9.48 -21.70 1.33
N GLY A 219 -8.56 -20.89 0.82
CA GLY A 219 -8.79 -19.48 0.53
C GLY A 219 -9.95 -19.28 -0.44
N GLU A 220 -9.97 -20.02 -1.55
CA GLU A 220 -11.06 -19.92 -2.54
C GLU A 220 -12.43 -20.30 -1.94
N LEU A 221 -12.49 -21.28 -1.03
CA LEU A 221 -13.74 -21.74 -0.43
C LEU A 221 -14.23 -20.86 0.73
N GLN A 222 -13.34 -20.13 1.42
CA GLN A 222 -13.67 -19.37 2.63
C GLN A 222 -13.54 -17.86 2.42
N LEU A 223 -12.37 -17.41 1.95
CA LEU A 223 -12.04 -15.99 1.83
C LEU A 223 -12.83 -15.34 0.69
N ARG A 224 -12.92 -15.98 -0.48
CA ARG A 224 -13.63 -15.41 -1.63
C ARG A 224 -15.11 -15.14 -1.36
N PRO A 225 -15.92 -16.10 -0.84
CA PRO A 225 -17.31 -15.83 -0.48
C PRO A 225 -17.44 -14.71 0.56
N PHE A 226 -16.54 -14.67 1.55
CA PHE A 226 -16.51 -13.60 2.54
C PHE A 226 -16.30 -12.22 1.88
N LEU A 227 -15.25 -12.07 1.06
CA LEU A 227 -14.95 -10.80 0.40
C LEU A 227 -16.06 -10.35 -0.55
N LEU A 228 -16.68 -11.29 -1.28
CA LEU A 228 -17.85 -10.98 -2.11
C LEU A 228 -19.03 -10.50 -1.26
N SER A 229 -19.29 -11.13 -0.12
CA SER A 229 -20.36 -10.71 0.81
C SER A 229 -20.12 -9.34 1.43
N MET A 230 -18.85 -8.93 1.60
CA MET A 230 -18.50 -7.64 2.19
C MET A 230 -18.75 -6.45 1.26
N ASN A 231 -18.74 -6.71 -0.06
CA ASN A 231 -18.83 -5.72 -1.13
C ASN A 231 -20.16 -5.80 -1.90
N GLU A 232 -21.07 -6.70 -1.51
CA GLU A 232 -22.40 -6.77 -2.12
C GLU A 232 -23.15 -5.46 -1.89
N GLY A 233 -23.48 -4.75 -2.98
CA GLY A 233 -24.10 -3.42 -2.93
C GLY A 233 -23.13 -2.24 -2.80
N PHE A 234 -21.83 -2.48 -2.63
CA PHE A 234 -20.80 -1.44 -2.58
C PHE A 234 -20.04 -1.42 -3.91
N LYS A 235 -20.49 -0.57 -4.85
CA LYS A 235 -19.73 -0.29 -6.08
C LYS A 235 -18.91 0.96 -5.89
N ALA A 236 -17.59 0.86 -5.95
CA ALA A 236 -16.76 2.05 -5.96
C ALA A 236 -17.10 2.91 -7.19
N SER A 237 -17.08 4.25 -7.03
CA SER A 237 -17.40 5.19 -8.12
C SER A 237 -16.45 5.10 -9.32
N PHE A 238 -15.31 4.41 -9.13
CA PHE A 238 -14.27 4.16 -10.12
C PHE A 238 -14.20 2.68 -10.54
N GLU A 239 -15.11 1.82 -10.08
CA GLU A 239 -15.20 0.45 -10.59
C GLU A 239 -15.49 0.50 -12.08
N LEU A 240 -14.61 -0.12 -12.86
CA LEU A 240 -14.86 -0.38 -14.28
C LEU A 240 -16.18 -1.15 -14.39
N PRO A 241 -17.00 -0.91 -15.44
CA PRO A 241 -18.23 -1.68 -15.66
C PRO A 241 -17.93 -3.18 -15.51
N ALA A 242 -18.73 -3.87 -14.69
CA ALA A 242 -18.47 -5.22 -14.18
C ALA A 242 -17.73 -6.11 -15.20
N TYR A 243 -16.67 -6.77 -14.73
CA TYR A 243 -15.90 -7.76 -15.50
C TYR A 243 -16.85 -8.67 -16.29
N VAL A 244 -16.92 -8.46 -17.61
CA VAL A 244 -17.66 -9.34 -18.50
C VAL A 244 -16.75 -10.53 -18.73
N ASP A 245 -17.10 -11.67 -18.14
CA ASP A 245 -16.42 -12.94 -18.40
C ASP A 245 -16.28 -13.15 -19.93
N PRO A 246 -15.05 -13.19 -20.47
CA PRO A 246 -14.82 -13.43 -21.89
C PRO A 246 -15.41 -14.75 -22.38
N SER A 247 -15.62 -15.73 -21.48
CA SER A 247 -16.21 -17.03 -21.80
C SER A 247 -17.70 -16.92 -22.16
N LEU A 248 -18.41 -15.90 -21.65
CA LEU A 248 -19.83 -15.65 -21.92
C LEU A 248 -20.08 -14.93 -23.26
N LYS A 249 -19.03 -14.43 -23.94
CA LYS A 249 -19.16 -13.74 -25.25
C LYS A 249 -19.31 -14.69 -26.46
N ARG A 250 -19.30 -16.02 -26.27
CA ARG A 250 -19.42 -16.97 -27.39
C ARG A 250 -20.84 -17.37 -27.80
N ALA A 251 -21.88 -16.80 -27.20
CA ALA A 251 -23.26 -17.08 -27.58
C ALA A 251 -23.98 -15.81 -28.07
N ARG A 252 -23.70 -15.41 -29.33
CA ARG A 252 -24.57 -14.70 -30.30
C ARG A 252 -23.77 -13.74 -31.18
N SER A 253 -23.43 -14.18 -32.39
CA SER A 253 -23.37 -13.33 -33.58
C SER A 253 -23.43 -14.18 -34.85
N GLY A 254 -24.60 -14.77 -35.12
CA GLY A 254 -25.06 -14.90 -36.49
C GLY A 254 -25.91 -13.67 -36.78
N GLY A 255 -25.54 -12.85 -37.77
CA GLY A 255 -26.40 -11.76 -38.26
C GLY A 255 -25.69 -10.43 -38.54
N SER A 256 -25.49 -10.18 -39.84
CA SER A 256 -25.42 -8.89 -40.55
C SER A 256 -24.43 -7.80 -40.05
N GLY A 257 -23.40 -7.54 -40.85
CA GLY A 257 -22.46 -6.43 -40.67
C GLY A 257 -23.06 -5.04 -40.93
N PRO A 258 -22.41 -3.97 -40.44
CA PRO A 258 -22.91 -2.61 -40.56
C PRO A 258 -22.60 -1.99 -41.94
N PRO A 259 -23.43 -1.04 -42.43
CA PRO A 259 -23.23 -0.44 -43.74
C PRO A 259 -22.09 0.59 -43.72
N LYS A 260 -21.27 0.57 -44.77
CA LYS A 260 -20.16 1.53 -44.99
C LYS A 260 -20.71 2.96 -45.14
N ARG A 261 -20.19 3.92 -44.36
CA ARG A 261 -20.39 5.35 -44.58
C ARG A 261 -19.18 5.95 -45.30
N HIS A 262 -19.42 6.56 -46.45
CA HIS A 262 -18.46 7.38 -47.18
C HIS A 262 -18.26 8.74 -46.50
N PHE A 263 -17.00 9.13 -46.27
CA PHE A 263 -16.59 10.47 -45.87
C PHE A 263 -16.48 11.37 -47.12
N ARG A 264 -17.12 12.55 -47.10
CA ARG A 264 -16.79 13.68 -47.99
C ARG A 264 -16.14 14.81 -47.17
N PRO A 265 -15.07 15.47 -47.64
CA PRO A 265 -14.49 16.63 -46.95
C PRO A 265 -15.34 17.89 -47.15
N ARG A 266 -15.40 18.76 -46.13
CA ARG A 266 -16.05 20.08 -46.18
C ARG A 266 -15.17 21.11 -46.88
N GLU A 267 -15.78 21.89 -47.77
CA GLU A 267 -15.21 23.10 -48.39
C GLU A 267 -15.05 24.24 -47.36
N GLN A 268 -13.93 24.94 -47.45
CA GLN A 268 -13.68 26.22 -46.77
C GLN A 268 -14.32 27.35 -47.59
N ASN A 269 -15.16 28.16 -46.97
CA ASN A 269 -15.65 29.42 -47.53
C ASN A 269 -15.15 30.58 -46.66
N SER A 270 -14.24 31.38 -47.19
CA SER A 270 -13.90 32.71 -46.67
C SER A 270 -14.02 33.76 -47.80
N LYS A 271 -15.03 34.61 -47.68
CA LYS A 271 -15.17 35.94 -48.29
C LYS A 271 -15.62 36.83 -47.12
N GLY A 272 -15.09 38.00 -46.78
CA GLY A 272 -14.39 39.02 -47.56
C GLY A 272 -15.22 40.32 -47.47
N ASN A 273 -14.76 41.33 -46.71
CA ASN A 273 -15.07 42.77 -46.87
C ASN A 273 -14.31 43.58 -45.80
N ARG A 274 -13.30 44.40 -46.14
CA ARG A 274 -13.26 45.76 -46.76
C ARG A 274 -13.28 46.90 -45.72
N GLN A 275 -12.23 47.73 -45.80
CA GLN A 275 -11.88 48.94 -45.03
C GLN A 275 -12.86 50.12 -45.19
N PRO A 276 -12.60 51.25 -44.47
CA PRO A 276 -12.26 52.47 -45.21
C PRO A 276 -11.11 53.35 -44.66
N ARG A 277 -10.36 53.90 -45.62
CA ARG A 277 -9.85 55.28 -45.85
C ARG A 277 -9.15 56.12 -44.76
N LYS A 278 -7.94 56.58 -45.12
CA LYS A 278 -7.35 57.89 -44.75
C LYS A 278 -7.97 59.00 -45.60
N GLY A 279 -8.15 60.17 -45.00
CA GLY A 279 -8.67 61.41 -45.62
C GLY A 279 -9.55 62.15 -44.63
#